data_AF-A0A7C1IDG0-F1
#
_entry.id   AF-A0A7C1IDG0-F1
#
_cell.length_a   1.000
_cell.length_b   1.000
_cell.length_c   1.000
_cell.angle_alpha   90.00
_cell.angle_beta   90.00
_cell.angle_gamma   90.00
#
_symmetry.space_group_name_H-M   'P 1'
#
loop_
_entity.id
_entity.type
_entity.pdbx_description
1 polymer ?
#
loop_
_entity_poly.entity_id
_entity_poly.type
_entity_poly.pdbx_seq_one_letter_code
_entity_poly.pdbx_strand_id
1 'polypeptide(L)'
;TKAVRAVFYVDPKGIIRTIIYYPLSLGRNFDELYRVLIALQTADAFNIATPADWRPGDDVIVPTAGSCGTAKERMDSKDPDVHCLDWFFCLKKLDKETVLKKVLKK
;
A
#
# COMPACT_ATOMS: atom_id res chain seq x y z
N THR A 1 -35.04 -2.40 8.56
CA THR A 1 -33.69 -3.03 8.47
C THR A 1 -32.68 -2.06 9.08
N LYS A 2 -31.73 -2.52 9.91
CA LYS A 2 -30.66 -1.66 10.44
C LYS A 2 -29.44 -1.80 9.53
N ALA A 3 -28.84 -0.69 9.11
CA ALA A 3 -27.63 -0.72 8.28
C ALA A 3 -26.47 -1.35 9.06
N VAL A 4 -25.69 -2.19 8.39
CA VAL A 4 -24.41 -2.71 8.92
C VAL A 4 -23.37 -1.60 9.01
N ARG A 5 -22.28 -1.83 9.75
CA ARG A 5 -21.21 -0.84 9.90
C ARG A 5 -20.25 -0.95 8.72
N ALA A 6 -20.60 -0.29 7.61
CA ALA A 6 -19.76 -0.21 6.41
C ALA A 6 -18.83 1.01 6.44
N VAL A 7 -17.62 0.87 5.90
CA VAL A 7 -16.66 1.95 5.65
C VAL A 7 -16.27 1.89 4.18
N PHE A 8 -16.35 3.03 3.48
CA PHE A 8 -15.97 3.17 2.08
C PHE A 8 -14.80 4.17 1.98
N TYR A 9 -13.71 3.73 1.36
CA TYR A 9 -12.60 4.61 0.97
C TYR A 9 -12.87 5.09 -0.45
N VAL A 10 -13.07 6.39 -0.61
CA VAL A 10 -13.32 7.03 -1.91
C VAL A 10 -12.18 7.99 -2.18
N ASP A 11 -11.54 7.85 -3.34
CA ASP A 11 -10.43 8.72 -3.72
C ASP A 11 -10.93 10.07 -4.31
N PRO A 12 -10.03 11.05 -4.58
CA PRO A 12 -10.42 12.35 -5.14
C PRO A 12 -11.05 12.28 -6.54
N LYS A 13 -10.96 11.13 -7.23
CA LYS A 13 -11.60 10.90 -8.53
C LYS A 13 -12.98 10.25 -8.37
N GLY A 14 -13.45 10.03 -7.14
CA GLY A 14 -14.72 9.40 -6.84
C GLY A 14 -14.70 7.87 -6.96
N ILE A 15 -13.51 7.25 -7.04
CA ILE A 15 -13.37 5.80 -7.19
C ILE A 15 -13.33 5.15 -5.80
N ILE A 16 -14.11 4.09 -5.61
CA ILE A 16 -14.06 3.29 -4.38
C ILE A 16 -12.78 2.45 -4.40
N ARG A 17 -11.91 2.66 -3.42
CA ARG A 17 -10.60 2.00 -3.28
C ARG A 17 -10.63 0.80 -2.34
N THR A 18 -11.48 0.84 -1.31
CA THR A 18 -11.62 -0.23 -0.32
C THR A 18 -12.99 -0.15 0.33
N ILE A 19 -13.56 -1.31 0.66
CA ILE A 19 -14.82 -1.42 1.41
C ILE A 19 -14.61 -2.39 2.56
N ILE A 20 -15.02 -2.00 3.77
CA ILE A 20 -14.95 -2.86 4.96
C ILE A 20 -16.32 -2.95 5.61
N TYR A 21 -16.80 -4.17 5.85
CA TYR A 21 -18.11 -4.45 6.43
C TYR A 21 -18.00 -5.14 7.79
N TYR A 22 -18.49 -4.47 8.84
CA TYR A 22 -18.61 -5.03 10.19
C TYR A 22 -20.08 -5.28 10.55
N PRO A 23 -20.39 -6.36 11.31
CA PRO A 23 -21.73 -6.55 11.86
C PRO A 23 -22.01 -5.51 12.96
N LEU A 24 -23.29 -5.35 13.33
CA LEU A 24 -23.70 -4.40 14.35
C LEU A 24 -23.10 -4.68 15.73
N SER A 25 -22.83 -5.96 16.02
CA SER A 25 -22.28 -6.48 17.27
C SER A 25 -20.78 -6.23 17.46
N LEU A 26 -20.05 -5.82 16.41
CA LEU A 26 -18.60 -5.65 16.46
C LEU A 26 -18.20 -4.20 16.23
N GLY A 27 -17.33 -3.68 17.11
CA GLY A 27 -16.69 -2.37 16.95
C GLY A 27 -15.69 -2.36 15.80
N ARG A 28 -15.46 -1.18 15.21
CA ARG A 28 -14.44 -1.00 14.16
C ARG A 28 -13.07 -0.75 14.81
N ASN A 29 -12.02 -1.22 14.16
CA ASN A 29 -10.65 -0.85 14.51
C ASN A 29 -10.25 0.43 13.76
N PHE A 30 -10.20 1.58 14.45
CA PHE A 30 -9.82 2.86 13.83
C PHE A 30 -8.34 2.95 13.45
N ASP A 31 -7.46 2.20 14.12
CA ASP A 31 -6.05 2.15 13.75
C ASP A 31 -5.89 1.49 12.37
N GLU A 32 -6.67 0.44 12.11
CA GLU A 32 -6.70 -0.18 10.78
C GLU A 32 -7.30 0.75 9.74
N LEU A 33 -8.35 1.50 10.10
CA LEU A 33 -8.94 2.44 9.16
C LEU A 33 -7.94 3.53 8.76
N TYR A 34 -7.16 4.02 9.72
CA TYR A 34 -6.09 4.98 9.47
C TYR A 34 -4.95 4.35 8.67
N ARG A 35 -4.53 3.13 9.00
CA ARG A 35 -3.47 2.41 8.28
C ARG A 35 -3.81 2.20 6.81
N VAL A 36 -5.05 1.79 6.50
CA VAL A 36 -5.53 1.63 5.11
C VAL A 36 -5.49 2.94 4.35
N LEU A 37 -5.89 4.06 4.97
CA LEU A 37 -5.81 5.38 4.34
C LEU A 37 -4.37 5.72 3.97
N ILE A 38 -3.43 5.56 4.91
CA ILE A 38 -2.02 5.85 4.69
C ILE A 38 -1.43 4.91 3.63
N ALA A 39 -1.76 3.62 3.67
CA ALA A 39 -1.29 2.64 2.68
C ALA A 39 -1.77 2.98 1.26
N LEU A 40 -3.04 3.33 1.07
CA LEU A 40 -3.60 3.74 -0.23
C LEU A 40 -2.89 5.00 -0.75
N GLN A 41 -2.72 6.02 0.10
CA GLN A 41 -2.04 7.25 -0.29
C GLN A 41 -0.54 7.02 -0.56
N THR A 42 0.11 6.12 0.16
CA THR A 42 1.51 5.75 -0.06
C THR A 42 1.69 5.00 -1.37
N ALA A 43 0.81 4.02 -1.66
CA ALA A 43 0.83 3.28 -2.91
C ALA A 43 0.72 4.21 -4.12
N ASP A 44 -0.22 5.16 -4.08
CA ASP A 44 -0.42 6.14 -5.15
C ASP A 44 0.76 7.13 -5.25
N ALA A 45 1.30 7.61 -4.13
CA ALA A 45 2.35 8.63 -4.12
C ALA A 45 3.73 8.13 -4.56
N PHE A 46 4.02 6.86 -4.30
CA PHE A 46 5.33 6.25 -4.57
C PHE A 46 5.28 5.20 -5.69
N ASN A 47 4.10 4.92 -6.25
CA ASN A 47 3.87 3.89 -7.28
C ASN A 47 4.39 2.51 -6.84
N ILE A 48 3.97 2.09 -5.65
CA ILE A 48 4.35 0.83 -4.99
C ILE A 48 3.12 0.05 -4.54
N ALA A 49 3.32 -1.20 -4.16
CA ALA A 49 2.34 -1.99 -3.42
C ALA A 49 2.77 -2.16 -1.96
N THR A 50 1.81 -2.28 -1.04
CA THR A 50 2.06 -2.52 0.38
C THR A 50 1.85 -4.00 0.70
N PRO A 51 2.81 -4.69 1.36
CA PRO A 51 2.64 -6.09 1.76
C PRO A 51 1.57 -6.26 2.86
N ALA A 52 1.29 -7.52 3.20
CA ALA A 52 0.45 -7.84 4.35
C ALA A 52 1.01 -7.19 5.63
N ASP A 53 0.10 -6.73 6.50
CA ASP A 53 0.42 -6.07 7.78
C ASP A 53 1.28 -4.80 7.71
N TRP A 54 1.54 -4.27 6.51
CA TRP A 54 2.42 -3.13 6.28
C TRP A 54 2.06 -1.90 7.11
N ARG A 55 3.08 -1.28 7.69
CA ARG A 55 3.04 0.02 8.36
C ARG A 55 4.08 0.96 7.77
N PRO A 56 3.91 2.29 7.93
CA PRO A 56 4.91 3.26 7.49
C PRO A 56 6.30 2.97 8.08
N GLY A 57 7.27 2.73 7.20
CA GLY A 57 8.64 2.33 7.54
C GLY A 57 8.97 0.88 7.19
N ASP A 58 7.97 0.04 6.94
CA ASP A 58 8.17 -1.32 6.45
C ASP A 58 8.47 -1.29 4.93
N ASP A 59 9.15 -2.33 4.46
CA ASP A 59 9.48 -2.49 3.06
C ASP A 59 8.22 -2.56 2.18
N VAL A 60 8.33 -1.97 0.99
CA VAL A 60 7.25 -1.92 0.00
C VAL A 60 7.57 -2.82 -1.18
N ILE A 61 6.53 -3.32 -1.85
CA ILE A 61 6.68 -4.17 -3.02
C ILE A 61 6.75 -3.29 -4.26
N VAL A 62 7.79 -3.50 -5.08
CA VAL A 62 7.90 -2.86 -6.39
C VAL A 62 6.91 -3.54 -7.36
N PRO A 63 6.11 -2.79 -8.13
CA PRO A 63 5.14 -3.37 -9.07
C PRO A 63 5.78 -4.39 -10.01
N THR A 64 5.09 -5.47 -10.36
CA THR A 64 5.66 -6.56 -11.17
C THR A 64 6.12 -6.10 -12.56
N ALA A 65 7.16 -6.73 -13.10
CA ALA A 65 7.59 -6.52 -14.49
C ALA A 65 6.49 -6.98 -15.46
N GLY A 66 6.11 -6.12 -16.40
CA GLY A 66 5.07 -6.42 -17.39
C GLY A 66 5.57 -7.19 -18.62
N SER A 67 6.89 -7.41 -18.72
CA SER A 67 7.52 -8.06 -19.88
C SER A 67 8.81 -8.79 -19.49
N CYS A 68 9.25 -9.74 -20.32
CA CYS A 68 10.50 -10.48 -20.07
C CYS A 68 11.74 -9.57 -20.03
N GLY A 69 11.75 -8.48 -20.83
CA GLY A 69 12.85 -7.51 -20.83
C GLY A 69 12.96 -6.77 -19.49
N THR A 70 11.84 -6.24 -19.00
CA THR A 70 11.79 -5.53 -17.71
C THR A 70 12.06 -6.46 -16.52
N ALA A 71 11.68 -7.74 -16.63
CA ALA A 71 12.01 -8.76 -15.63
C ALA A 71 13.52 -9.02 -15.56
N LYS A 72 14.19 -9.13 -16.72
CA LYS A 72 15.63 -9.31 -16.79
C LYS A 72 16.38 -8.10 -16.23
N GLU A 73 16.01 -6.88 -16.66
CA GLU A 73 16.60 -5.64 -16.16
C GLU A 73 16.49 -5.52 -14.65
N ARG A 74 15.35 -5.91 -14.06
CA ARG A 74 15.13 -5.94 -12.63
C ARG A 74 16.05 -6.89 -11.89
N MET A 75 16.25 -8.11 -12.41
CA MET A 75 17.15 -9.09 -11.81
C MET A 75 18.62 -8.70 -11.98
N ASP A 76 18.95 -8.01 -13.07
CA ASP A 76 20.31 -7.51 -13.35
C ASP A 76 20.61 -6.17 -12.63
N SER A 77 19.59 -5.48 -12.13
CA SER A 77 19.73 -4.20 -11.43
C SER A 77 20.41 -4.38 -10.08
N LYS A 78 21.46 -3.58 -9.83
CA LYS A 78 22.23 -3.57 -8.57
C LYS A 78 21.83 -2.45 -7.63
N ASP A 79 20.56 -2.08 -7.60
CA ASP A 79 20.08 -1.06 -6.66
C ASP A 79 20.23 -1.62 -5.23
N PRO A 80 21.07 -1.01 -4.36
CA PRO A 80 21.32 -1.53 -3.02
C PRO A 80 20.06 -1.48 -2.12
N ASP A 81 19.08 -0.65 -2.46
CA ASP A 81 17.85 -0.49 -1.69
C ASP A 81 16.73 -1.43 -2.14
N VAL A 82 16.94 -2.21 -3.22
CA VAL A 82 15.98 -3.17 -3.76
C VAL A 82 16.47 -4.59 -3.56
N HIS A 83 15.70 -5.38 -2.81
CA HIS A 83 15.96 -6.78 -2.59
C HIS A 83 14.93 -7.63 -3.32
N CYS A 84 15.37 -8.33 -4.37
CA CYS A 84 14.54 -9.24 -5.16
C CYS A 84 14.74 -10.69 -4.69
N LEU A 85 13.64 -11.34 -4.27
CA LEU A 85 13.62 -12.79 -4.08
C LEU A 85 13.38 -13.51 -5.41
N ASP A 86 12.58 -12.91 -6.27
CA ASP A 86 12.29 -13.39 -7.62
C ASP A 86 11.93 -12.22 -8.53
N TRP A 87 11.84 -12.44 -9.84
CA TRP A 87 11.59 -11.41 -10.85
C TRP A 87 10.28 -10.62 -10.63
N PHE A 88 9.28 -11.28 -10.03
CA PHE A 88 7.99 -10.68 -9.70
C PHE A 88 7.92 -10.15 -8.26
N PHE A 89 8.89 -10.48 -7.41
CA PHE A 89 8.85 -10.14 -5.99
C PHE A 89 10.13 -9.44 -5.55
N CYS A 90 10.07 -8.12 -5.58
CA CYS A 90 11.13 -7.24 -5.09
C CYS A 90 10.60 -6.30 -4.02
N LEU A 91 11.33 -6.24 -2.92
CA LEU A 91 11.11 -5.33 -1.82
C LEU A 91 12.02 -4.12 -1.98
N LYS A 92 11.51 -2.95 -1.62
CA LYS A 92 12.27 -1.70 -1.59
C LYS A 92 12.08 -1.05 -0.23
N LYS A 93 13.18 -0.57 0.36
CA LYS A 93 13.13 0.20 1.61
C LYS A 93 12.46 1.54 1.40
N LEU A 94 11.59 1.93 2.33
CA LEU A 94 10.93 3.23 2.31
C LEU A 94 10.78 3.79 3.72
N ASP A 95 11.55 4.84 4.01
CA ASP A 95 11.61 5.43 5.34
C ASP A 95 10.26 5.98 5.81
N LYS A 96 9.93 5.71 7.07
CA LYS A 96 8.70 6.18 7.73
C LYS A 96 8.51 7.69 7.62
N GLU A 97 9.56 8.47 7.86
CA GLU A 97 9.47 9.93 7.81
C GLU A 97 9.14 10.44 6.41
N THR A 98 9.75 9.84 5.39
CA THR A 98 9.49 10.15 3.98
C THR A 98 8.03 9.87 3.61
N VAL A 99 7.50 8.72 4.03
CA VAL A 99 6.08 8.36 3.86
C VAL A 99 5.17 9.40 4.52
N LEU A 100 5.35 9.61 5.83
CA LEU A 100 4.45 10.47 6.60
C LEU A 100 4.51 11.93 6.14
N LYS A 101 5.69 12.45 5.81
CA LYS A 101 5.85 13.82 5.27
C LYS A 101 5.18 14.01 3.92
N LYS A 102 5.15 12.96 3.08
CA LYS A 102 4.50 13.01 1.77
C LYS A 102 2.98 12.91 1.89
N VAL A 103 2.49 12.05 2.78
CA VAL A 103 1.08 11.67 2.89
C VAL A 103 0.30 12.62 3.81
N LEU A 104 0.88 13.05 4.93
CA LEU A 104 0.21 13.90 5.93
C LEU A 104 0.34 15.40 5.67
N LYS A 105 0.61 15.82 4.42
CA LYS A 105 0.75 17.24 4.10
C LYS A 105 -0.51 18.01 4.53
N LYS A 106 -0.31 18.91 5.51
CA LYS A 106 -1.28 19.94 5.88
C LYS A 106 -1.34 21.02 4.81
#